data_AF-A0A844MHC1-F1
#
_entry.id   AF-A0A844MHC1-F1
#
_cell.length_a   1.000
_cell.length_b   1.000
_cell.length_c   1.000
_cell.angle_alpha   90.00
_cell.angle_beta   90.00
_cell.angle_gamma   90.00
#
_symmetry.space_group_name_H-M   'P 1'
#
loop_
_entity.id
_entity.type
_entity.pdbx_description
1 polymer ?
#
loop_
_entity_poly.entity_id
_entity_poly.type
_entity_poly.pdbx_seq_one_letter_code
_entity_poly.pdbx_strand_id
1 'polypeptide(L)'
;MLNTNAIAGATYVIIPVQLEMKAISGSAELIEWCITIADELQLDPKSTILGFVPSMYDEKGAMHRQYLEHLPEIAENLQVKLYPKRMLEKS
;
A
#
# COMPACT_ATOMS: atom_id res chain seq x y z
N MET A 1 7.80 -17.18 -10.08
CA MET A 1 7.79 -15.83 -9.48
C MET A 1 6.96 -15.88 -8.19
N LEU A 2 7.53 -15.56 -7.03
CA LEU A 2 6.83 -15.70 -5.74
C LEU A 2 5.68 -14.69 -5.60
N ASN A 3 5.86 -13.46 -6.08
CA ASN A 3 4.88 -12.38 -5.95
C ASN A 3 3.60 -12.66 -6.75
N THR A 4 3.73 -13.19 -7.97
CA THR A 4 2.58 -13.61 -8.81
C THR A 4 1.75 -14.67 -8.11
N ASN A 5 2.40 -15.69 -7.54
CA ASN A 5 1.71 -16.73 -6.77
C ASN A 5 1.03 -16.17 -5.52
N ALA A 6 1.65 -15.17 -4.87
CA ALA A 6 1.06 -14.50 -3.72
C ALA A 6 -0.24 -13.75 -4.11
N ILE A 7 -0.25 -13.02 -5.22
CA ILE A 7 -1.48 -12.36 -5.71
C ILE A 7 -2.53 -13.37 -6.13
N ALA A 8 -2.14 -14.44 -6.84
CA ALA A 8 -3.05 -15.49 -7.26
C ALA A 8 -3.70 -16.25 -6.09
N GLY A 9 -2.98 -16.38 -4.96
CA GLY A 9 -3.49 -17.04 -3.76
C GLY A 9 -4.15 -16.11 -2.75
N ALA A 10 -4.10 -14.79 -2.94
CA ALA A 10 -4.64 -13.83 -2.00
C ALA A 10 -6.12 -13.51 -2.29
N THR A 11 -6.91 -13.39 -1.23
CA THR A 11 -8.24 -12.76 -1.31
C THR A 11 -8.14 -11.24 -1.17
N TYR A 12 -7.20 -10.79 -0.33
CA TYR A 12 -7.01 -9.39 0.04
C TYR A 12 -5.53 -9.01 -0.01
N VAL A 13 -5.25 -7.80 -0.48
CA VAL A 13 -3.90 -7.22 -0.52
C VAL A 13 -3.88 -5.93 0.29
N ILE A 14 -2.94 -5.82 1.22
CA ILE A 14 -2.69 -4.60 1.99
C ILE A 14 -1.26 -4.13 1.74
N ILE A 15 -1.08 -2.84 1.51
CA ILE A 15 0.20 -2.29 1.08
C ILE A 15 0.78 -1.44 2.21
N PRO A 16 1.82 -1.91 2.91
CA PRO A 16 2.55 -1.07 3.85
C PRO A 16 3.33 0.00 3.08
N VAL A 17 3.19 1.26 3.47
CA VAL A 17 3.86 2.40 2.82
C VAL A 17 4.77 3.09 3.83
N GLN A 18 6.05 3.21 3.51
CA GLN A 18 6.97 4.06 4.25
C GLN A 18 6.73 5.52 3.86
N LEU A 19 6.82 6.45 4.81
CA LEU A 19 6.43 7.85 4.62
C LEU A 19 7.54 8.67 3.95
N GLU A 20 7.84 8.30 2.71
CA GLU A 20 8.84 8.92 1.83
C GLU A 20 8.33 8.90 0.38
N MET A 21 8.72 9.90 -0.42
CA MET A 21 8.24 10.07 -1.80
C MET A 21 8.37 8.80 -2.65
N LYS A 22 9.54 8.16 -2.60
CA LYS A 22 9.85 6.98 -3.43
C LYS A 22 8.97 5.79 -3.07
N ALA A 23 8.69 5.61 -1.79
CA ALA A 23 7.85 4.51 -1.31
C ALA A 23 6.38 4.73 -1.72
N ILE A 24 5.90 5.98 -1.68
CA ILE A 24 4.55 6.33 -2.14
C ILE A 24 4.40 6.05 -3.64
N SER A 25 5.30 6.55 -4.48
CA SER A 25 5.26 6.31 -5.93
C SER A 25 5.34 4.83 -6.26
N GLY A 26 6.25 4.08 -5.63
CA GLY A 26 6.35 2.63 -5.84
C GLY A 26 5.12 1.86 -5.35
N SER A 27 4.37 2.40 -4.39
CA SER A 27 3.12 1.77 -3.93
C SER A 27 1.97 1.95 -4.93
N ALA A 28 1.94 3.06 -5.67
CA ALA A 28 1.00 3.25 -6.78
C ALA A 28 1.30 2.27 -7.93
N GLU A 29 2.58 2.15 -8.32
CA GLU A 29 3.01 1.17 -9.33
C GLU A 29 2.67 -0.27 -8.92
N LEU A 30 2.79 -0.59 -7.62
CA LEU A 30 2.42 -1.90 -7.10
C LEU A 30 0.91 -2.18 -7.20
N ILE A 31 0.06 -1.17 -6.97
CA ILE A 31 -1.39 -1.29 -7.14
C ILE A 31 -1.73 -1.64 -8.58
N GLU A 32 -1.19 -0.87 -9.53
CA GLU A 32 -1.39 -1.11 -10.96
C GLU A 32 -0.92 -2.51 -11.35
N TRP A 33 0.27 -2.90 -10.90
CA TRP A 33 0.79 -4.25 -11.16
C TRP A 33 -0.10 -5.36 -10.60
N CYS A 34 -0.65 -5.20 -9.39
CA CYS A 34 -1.57 -6.19 -8.81
C CYS A 34 -2.84 -6.35 -9.67
N ILE A 35 -3.38 -5.24 -10.18
CA ILE A 35 -4.55 -5.24 -11.05
C ILE A 35 -4.22 -5.93 -12.37
N THR A 36 -3.11 -5.55 -13.01
CA THR A 36 -2.67 -6.13 -14.28
C THR A 36 -2.46 -7.64 -14.16
N ILE A 37 -1.78 -8.10 -13.11
CA ILE A 37 -1.54 -9.55 -12.91
C ILE A 37 -2.84 -10.30 -12.64
N ALA A 38 -3.76 -9.74 -11.86
CA ALA A 38 -5.06 -10.38 -11.63
C ALA A 38 -5.86 -10.53 -12.93
N ASP A 39 -5.78 -9.54 -13.83
CA ASP A 39 -6.41 -9.56 -15.14
C ASP A 39 -5.74 -10.56 -16.10
N GLU A 40 -4.41 -10.55 -16.18
CA GLU A 40 -3.63 -11.47 -17.03
C GLU A 40 -3.84 -12.93 -16.65
N LEU A 41 -3.93 -13.21 -15.35
CA LEU A 41 -4.17 -14.56 -14.82
C LEU A 41 -5.66 -14.94 -14.80
N GLN A 42 -6.56 -14.04 -15.21
CA GLN A 42 -8.00 -14.25 -15.21
C GLN A 42 -8.52 -14.75 -13.84
N LEU A 43 -8.02 -14.14 -12.75
CA LEU A 43 -8.40 -14.54 -11.40
C LEU A 43 -9.88 -14.25 -11.14
N ASP A 44 -10.60 -15.25 -10.64
CA ASP A 44 -11.99 -15.13 -10.22
C ASP A 44 -12.21 -15.84 -8.87
N PRO A 45 -12.46 -15.11 -7.77
CA PRO A 45 -12.53 -13.65 -7.69
C PRO A 45 -11.15 -12.98 -7.82
N LYS A 46 -11.13 -11.72 -8.27
CA LYS A 46 -9.91 -10.89 -8.23
C LYS A 46 -9.54 -10.55 -6.77
N SER A 47 -8.24 -10.53 -6.51
CA SER A 47 -7.68 -10.00 -5.26
C SER A 47 -8.17 -8.57 -5.01
N THR A 48 -8.75 -8.32 -3.83
CA THR A 48 -9.20 -6.97 -3.45
C THR A 48 -8.08 -6.21 -2.77
N ILE A 49 -7.71 -5.05 -3.32
CA ILE A 49 -6.74 -4.15 -2.68
C ILE A 49 -7.45 -3.39 -1.56
N LEU A 50 -7.09 -3.72 -0.31
CA LEU A 50 -7.64 -3.09 0.88
C LEU A 50 -7.15 -1.65 1.02
N GLY A 51 -5.90 -1.37 0.65
CA GLY A 51 -5.30 -0.04 0.65
C GLY A 51 -4.01 0.07 1.46
N PHE A 52 -3.69 1.29 1.91
CA PHE A 52 -2.40 1.64 2.50
C PHE A 52 -2.36 1.58 4.02
N VAL A 53 -1.26 1.07 4.57
CA VAL A 53 -0.92 1.16 5.99
C VAL A 53 0.38 1.93 6.14
N PRO A 54 0.38 3.13 6.75
CA PRO A 54 1.61 3.84 7.06
C PRO A 54 2.48 2.99 8.00
N SER A 55 3.72 2.76 7.58
CA SER A 55 4.70 1.93 8.28
C SER A 55 5.97 2.73 8.57
N MET A 56 6.75 2.28 9.56
CA MET A 56 8.01 2.91 9.95
C MET A 56 7.88 4.42 10.27
N TYR A 57 6.71 4.83 10.78
CA TYR A 57 6.49 6.22 11.16
C TYR A 57 7.42 6.60 12.31
N ASP A 58 8.13 7.71 12.14
CA ASP A 58 8.94 8.33 13.18
C ASP A 58 8.37 9.73 13.42
N GLU A 59 7.79 9.91 14.60
CA GLU A 59 7.19 11.18 14.99
C GLU A 59 8.23 12.31 15.06
N LYS A 60 9.51 12.00 15.28
CA LYS A 60 10.59 13.00 15.30
C LYS A 60 10.96 13.47 13.90
N GLY A 61 10.76 12.64 12.87
CA GLY A 61 11.03 12.97 11.49
C GLY A 61 10.05 13.98 10.91
N ALA A 62 10.52 15.20 10.60
CA ALA A 62 9.68 16.24 9.98
C ALA A 62 9.06 15.78 8.66
N MET A 63 9.84 15.07 7.83
CA MET A 63 9.37 14.48 6.57
C MET A 63 8.24 13.47 6.79
N HIS A 64 8.34 12.61 7.80
CA HIS A 64 7.32 11.59 8.07
C HIS A 64 6.00 12.22 8.50
N ARG A 65 6.04 13.32 9.27
CA ARG A 65 4.83 14.09 9.63
C ARG A 65 4.19 14.72 8.40
N GLN A 66 4.97 15.40 7.58
CA GLN A 66 4.47 16.03 6.36
C GLN A 66 3.85 15.02 5.40
N TYR A 67 4.52 13.89 5.14
CA TYR A 67 3.95 12.85 4.27
C TYR A 67 2.70 12.20 4.86
N LEU A 68 2.63 12.02 6.18
CA LEU A 68 1.43 11.50 6.83
C LEU A 68 0.23 12.44 6.63
N GLU A 69 0.45 13.76 6.62
CA GLU A 69 -0.59 14.76 6.35
C GLU A 69 -1.08 14.74 4.89
N HIS A 70 -0.19 14.46 3.92
CA HIS A 70 -0.54 14.37 2.50
C HIS A 70 -1.09 12.99 2.08
N LEU A 71 -0.84 11.94 2.86
CA LEU A 71 -1.20 10.58 2.49
C LEU A 71 -2.72 10.36 2.25
N PRO A 72 -3.65 11.02 2.97
CA PRO A 72 -5.08 10.93 2.68
C PRO A 72 -5.43 11.37 1.25
N GLU A 73 -4.86 12.49 0.77
CA GLU A 73 -5.08 12.99 -0.59
C GLU A 73 -4.56 12.00 -1.64
N ILE A 74 -3.40 11.41 -1.39
CA ILE A 74 -2.83 10.38 -2.25
C ILE A 74 -3.71 9.12 -2.29
N ALA A 75 -4.19 8.66 -1.14
CA ALA A 75 -5.05 7.49 -1.04
C ALA A 75 -6.39 7.72 -1.76
N GLU A 76 -6.95 8.92 -1.65
CA GLU A 76 -8.17 9.33 -2.37
C GLU A 76 -7.96 9.33 -3.88
N ASN A 77 -6.86 9.91 -4.38
CA ASN A 77 -6.51 9.91 -5.80
C ASN A 77 -6.33 8.50 -6.38
N LEU A 78 -5.83 7.57 -5.56
CA LEU A 78 -5.65 6.16 -5.94
C LEU A 78 -6.89 5.30 -5.64
N GLN A 79 -7.97 5.90 -5.10
CA GLN A 79 -9.21 5.21 -4.72
C GLN A 79 -8.99 4.02 -3.78
N VAL A 80 -8.00 4.12 -2.90
CA VAL A 80 -7.68 3.09 -1.90
C VAL A 80 -7.96 3.61 -0.49
N LYS A 81 -8.31 2.69 0.42
CA LYS A 81 -8.49 3.06 1.82
C LYS A 81 -7.14 3.37 2.45
N LEU A 82 -7.10 4.41 3.28
CA LEU A 82 -5.98 4.66 4.18
C LEU A 82 -6.30 4.11 5.58
N TYR A 83 -5.44 3.24 6.09
CA TYR A 83 -5.53 2.71 7.45
C TYR A 83 -4.70 3.56 8.42
N PRO A 84 -5.00 3.49 9.73
CA PRO A 84 -4.21 4.19 10.75
C PRO A 84 -2.73 3.79 10.69
N LYS A 85 -1.84 4.73 11.04
CA LYS A 85 -0.41 4.46 11.18
C LYS A 85 -0.18 3.33 12.17
N ARG A 86 0.67 2.37 11.82
CA ARG A 86 1.10 1.34 12.77
C ARG A 86 2.16 1.95 13.69
N MET A 87 1.83 2.11 14.97
CA MET A 87 2.83 2.45 15.98
C MET A 87 3.73 1.23 16.18
N LEU A 88 5.04 1.42 16.08
CA LEU A 88 5.99 0.41 16.55
C LEU A 88 5.88 0.39 18.07
N GLU A 89 5.21 -0.63 18.62
CA GLU A 89 5.34 -0.93 20.05
C GLU A 89 6.83 -1.19 20.30
N LYS A 90 7.45 -0.36 21.14
CA LYS A 90 8.85 -0.58 21.55
C LYS A 90 8.88 -1.88 22.33
N SER A 91 9.46 -2.92 21.72
CA SER A 91 9.95 -4.13 22.39
C SER A 91 11.16 -3.79 23.27
#